data_AF-A0A1E7Q9A2-F1
#
_entry.id   AF-A0A1E7Q9A2-F1
#
_cell.length_a   1.000
_cell.length_b   1.000
_cell.length_c   1.000
_cell.angle_alpha   90.00
_cell.angle_beta   90.00
_cell.angle_gamma   90.00
#
_symmetry.space_group_name_H-M   'P 1'
#
loop_
_entity.id
_entity.type
_entity.pdbx_description
1 polymer ?
#
loop_
_entity_poly.entity_id
_entity_poly.type
_entity_poly.pdbx_seq_one_letter_code
_entity_poly.pdbx_strand_id
1 'polypeptide(L)'
;MSFSVMAGCDGPVCSGEIISFAEALKVSSDEIMISVNDSVDRKVLSCELISDKFIALPTSSKNADAMYSLLLTAFAANAQVNLEFNPASKQCEIGSIELIPSK
;
A
#
# COMPACT_ATOMS: atom_id res chain seq x y z
N MET A 1 -24.43 11.32 -8.65
CA MET A 1 -23.43 10.61 -9.48
C MET A 1 -22.62 9.76 -8.53
N SER A 2 -22.82 8.44 -8.56
CA SER A 2 -22.10 7.51 -7.69
C SER A 2 -20.67 7.41 -8.18
N PHE A 3 -19.74 8.02 -7.46
CA PHE A 3 -18.33 7.76 -7.64
C PHE A 3 -18.10 6.34 -7.13
N SER A 4 -18.04 5.39 -8.07
CA SER A 4 -17.51 4.07 -7.75
C SER A 4 -16.03 4.31 -7.50
N VAL A 5 -15.64 4.40 -6.23
CA VAL A 5 -14.24 4.28 -5.84
C VAL A 5 -13.87 2.83 -6.15
N MET A 6 -13.48 2.57 -7.39
CA MET A 6 -12.94 1.28 -7.78
C MET A 6 -11.61 1.16 -7.07
N ALA A 7 -11.61 0.41 -5.97
CA ALA A 7 -10.36 0.01 -5.36
C ALA A 7 -9.59 -0.84 -6.36
N GLY A 8 -8.36 -0.44 -6.65
CA GLY A 8 -7.58 -1.06 -7.72
C GLY A 8 -6.18 -0.48 -7.81
N CYS A 9 -5.32 -1.23 -8.46
CA CYS A 9 -3.97 -0.80 -8.78
C CYS A 9 -3.85 -0.53 -10.28
N ASP A 10 -3.14 0.52 -10.65
CA ASP A 10 -2.82 0.88 -12.02
C ASP A 10 -1.36 1.34 -12.09
N GLY A 11 -0.50 0.47 -12.61
CA GLY A 11 0.94 0.68 -12.67
C GLY A 11 1.58 0.77 -11.28
N PRO A 12 2.23 1.91 -10.93
CA PRO A 12 2.83 2.09 -9.63
C PRO A 12 1.84 2.60 -8.56
N VAL A 13 0.56 2.78 -8.85
CA VAL A 13 -0.40 3.39 -7.91
C VAL A 13 -1.49 2.39 -7.53
N CYS A 14 -1.79 2.26 -6.24
CA CYS A 14 -3.00 1.60 -5.74
C CYS A 14 -3.88 2.62 -5.01
N SER A 15 -5.15 2.69 -5.38
CA SER A 15 -6.14 3.60 -4.77
C SER A 15 -7.33 2.81 -4.27
N GLY A 16 -7.90 3.19 -3.14
CA GLY A 16 -9.14 2.60 -2.60
C GLY A 16 -9.13 2.46 -1.08
N GLU A 17 -10.14 1.79 -0.53
CA GLU A 17 -10.11 1.39 0.88
C GLU A 17 -8.94 0.44 1.10
N ILE A 18 -8.16 0.66 2.17
CA ILE A 18 -6.97 -0.15 2.49
C ILE A 18 -7.26 -1.66 2.47
N ILE A 19 -8.44 -2.08 2.93
CA ILE A 19 -8.85 -3.50 2.99
C ILE A 19 -9.10 -4.12 1.62
N SER A 20 -9.33 -3.31 0.58
CA SER A 20 -9.60 -3.81 -0.76
C SER A 20 -8.37 -4.40 -1.42
N PHE A 21 -7.17 -3.97 -0.99
CA PHE A 21 -5.92 -4.44 -1.57
C PHE A 21 -4.90 -4.90 -0.53
N ALA A 22 -5.02 -4.52 0.74
CA ALA A 22 -4.14 -4.96 1.82
C ALA A 22 -4.90 -5.81 2.85
N GLU A 23 -4.42 -7.02 3.08
CA GLU A 23 -5.03 -8.00 4.00
C GLU A 23 -4.50 -7.82 5.43
N ALA A 24 -3.21 -7.51 5.59
CA ALA A 24 -2.56 -7.41 6.89
C ALA A 24 -1.35 -6.48 6.85
N LEU A 25 -0.99 -5.97 8.03
CA LEU A 25 0.25 -5.25 8.29
C LEU A 25 1.19 -6.17 9.08
N LYS A 26 2.41 -6.35 8.58
CA LYS A 26 3.46 -7.20 9.16
C LYS A 26 4.66 -6.34 9.54
N VAL A 27 5.16 -6.54 10.75
CA VAL A 27 6.39 -5.91 11.23
C VAL A 27 7.37 -7.03 11.62
N SER A 28 8.62 -6.89 11.21
CA SER A 28 9.75 -7.76 11.58
C SER A 28 10.88 -6.91 12.16
N SER A 29 12.00 -7.53 12.53
CA SER A 29 13.18 -6.82 13.05
C SER A 29 13.71 -5.75 12.11
N ASP A 30 13.59 -5.97 10.80
CA ASP A 30 14.28 -5.19 9.78
C ASP A 30 13.33 -4.51 8.78
N GLU A 31 12.08 -5.02 8.69
CA GLU A 31 11.14 -4.63 7.64
C GLU A 31 9.72 -4.45 8.18
N ILE A 32 9.04 -3.43 7.65
CA ILE A 32 7.60 -3.24 7.75
C ILE A 32 7.01 -3.56 6.38
N MET A 33 5.96 -4.37 6.34
CA MET A 33 5.35 -4.86 5.11
C MET A 33 3.82 -4.83 5.20
N ILE A 34 3.16 -4.63 4.08
CA ILE A 34 1.73 -4.90 3.91
C ILE A 34 1.55 -6.13 3.04
N SER A 35 0.67 -7.04 3.44
CA SER A 35 0.32 -8.18 2.60
C SER A 35 -0.80 -7.80 1.65
N VAL A 36 -0.63 -8.12 0.38
CA VAL A 36 -1.59 -7.80 -0.68
C VAL A 36 -2.65 -8.89 -0.75
N ASN A 37 -3.91 -8.48 -0.91
CA ASN A 37 -5.03 -9.37 -1.16
C ASN A 37 -4.85 -10.07 -2.51
N ASP A 38 -5.19 -11.35 -2.60
CA ASP A 38 -5.13 -12.13 -3.85
C ASP A 38 -6.04 -11.59 -4.96
N SER A 39 -7.01 -10.73 -4.60
CA SER A 39 -7.88 -10.03 -5.54
C SER A 39 -7.19 -8.91 -6.31
N VAL A 40 -6.01 -8.45 -5.86
CA VAL A 40 -5.23 -7.45 -6.57
C VAL A 40 -4.60 -8.09 -7.80
N ASP A 41 -4.90 -7.56 -8.98
CA ASP A 41 -4.23 -8.01 -10.19
C ASP A 41 -2.74 -7.65 -10.07
N ARG A 42 -1.90 -8.67 -9.96
CA ARG A 42 -0.45 -8.49 -9.79
C ARG A 42 0.20 -8.04 -11.09
N LYS A 43 -0.47 -8.23 -12.24
CA LYS A 43 0.06 -7.83 -13.56
C LYS A 43 -0.04 -6.34 -13.82
N VAL A 44 -0.92 -5.64 -13.10
CA VAL A 44 -1.01 -4.18 -13.18
C VAL A 44 0.00 -3.48 -12.27
N LEU A 45 0.62 -4.21 -11.33
CA LEU A 45 1.72 -3.67 -10.53
C LEU A 45 2.99 -3.58 -11.36
N SER A 46 3.59 -2.39 -11.43
CA SER A 46 4.89 -2.18 -12.12
C SER A 46 6.10 -2.69 -11.31
N CYS A 47 5.91 -3.58 -10.34
CA CYS A 47 6.91 -4.04 -9.39
C CYS A 47 6.65 -5.49 -8.93
N GLU A 48 7.68 -6.14 -8.38
CA GLU A 48 7.61 -7.51 -7.86
C GLU A 48 7.26 -7.53 -6.36
N LEU A 49 6.29 -8.35 -5.96
CA LEU A 49 5.96 -8.53 -4.54
C LEU A 49 7.05 -9.34 -3.83
N ILE A 50 7.37 -8.96 -2.60
CA ILE A 50 8.28 -9.72 -1.74
C ILE A 50 7.59 -11.02 -1.33
N SER A 51 8.25 -12.17 -1.57
CA SER A 51 7.70 -13.50 -1.34
C SER A 51 6.29 -13.71 -1.95
N ASP A 52 6.03 -13.09 -3.12
CA ASP A 52 4.77 -13.15 -3.85
C ASP A 52 3.53 -12.66 -3.05
N LYS A 53 3.70 -11.94 -1.94
CA LYS A 53 2.57 -11.47 -1.11
C LYS A 53 2.76 -10.09 -0.50
N PHE A 54 3.98 -9.59 -0.35
CA PHE A 54 4.25 -8.41 0.47
C PHE A 54 4.74 -7.21 -0.34
N ILE A 55 4.33 -6.01 0.09
CA ILE A 55 4.89 -4.72 -0.32
C ILE A 55 5.64 -4.17 0.88
N ALA A 56 6.89 -3.71 0.68
CA ALA A 56 7.69 -3.13 1.74
C ALA A 56 7.37 -1.65 1.98
N LEU A 57 7.51 -1.23 3.23
CA LEU A 57 7.66 0.16 3.62
C LEU A 57 9.16 0.50 3.66
N PRO A 58 9.60 1.63 3.10
CA PRO A 58 11.01 2.00 3.10
C PRO A 58 11.47 2.40 4.51
N THR A 59 12.04 1.47 5.26
CA THR A 59 12.51 1.69 6.65
C THR A 59 13.70 2.64 6.73
N SER A 60 14.47 2.79 5.64
CA SER A 60 15.57 3.76 5.53
C SER A 60 15.14 5.18 5.14
N SER A 61 13.84 5.42 4.89
CA SER A 61 13.32 6.75 4.58
C SER A 61 13.27 7.62 5.83
N LYS A 62 13.56 8.93 5.68
CA LYS A 62 13.39 9.92 6.76
C LYS A 62 11.97 9.98 7.31
N ASN A 63 10.99 9.53 6.52
CA ASN A 63 9.57 9.57 6.85
C ASN A 63 8.97 8.18 7.13
N ALA A 64 9.80 7.15 7.35
CA ALA A 64 9.32 5.78 7.58
C ALA A 64 8.27 5.69 8.70
N ASP A 65 8.53 6.35 9.84
CA ASP A 65 7.61 6.36 10.98
C ASP A 65 6.27 7.05 10.66
N ALA A 66 6.31 8.12 9.86
CA ALA A 66 5.11 8.83 9.43
C ALA A 66 4.29 7.97 8.47
N MET A 67 4.93 7.31 7.51
CA MET A 67 4.28 6.39 6.57
C MET A 67 3.65 5.21 7.32
N TYR A 68 4.37 4.64 8.30
CA TYR A 68 3.85 3.56 9.13
C TYR A 68 2.64 4.01 9.96
N SER A 69 2.70 5.20 10.55
CA SER A 69 1.59 5.78 11.32
C SER A 69 0.36 6.03 10.45
N LEU A 70 0.54 6.50 9.21
CA LEU A 70 -0.54 6.67 8.24
C LEU A 70 -1.15 5.33 7.84
N LEU A 71 -0.35 4.30 7.59
CA LEU A 71 -0.84 2.95 7.30
C LEU A 71 -1.64 2.38 8.47
N LEU A 72 -1.10 2.45 9.69
CA LEU A 72 -1.81 2.01 10.88
C LEU A 72 -3.16 2.73 11.03
N THR A 73 -3.18 4.04 10.81
CA THR A 73 -4.41 4.84 10.84
C THR A 73 -5.38 4.38 9.75
N ALA A 74 -4.89 4.14 8.53
CA ALA A 74 -5.71 3.64 7.43
C ALA A 74 -6.33 2.29 7.76
N PHE A 75 -5.53 1.32 8.24
CA PHE A 75 -6.00 0.00 8.67
C PHE A 75 -7.01 0.07 9.80
N ALA A 76 -6.77 0.91 10.81
CA ALA A 76 -7.68 1.04 11.94
C ALA A 76 -9.03 1.67 11.55
N ALA A 77 -9.02 2.60 10.59
CA ALA A 77 -10.21 3.32 10.14
C ALA A 77 -10.87 2.72 8.88
N ASN A 78 -10.29 1.66 8.30
CA ASN A 78 -10.60 1.20 6.93
C ASN A 78 -10.64 2.37 5.93
N ALA A 79 -9.69 3.31 6.07
CA ALA A 79 -9.72 4.56 5.32
C ALA A 79 -9.39 4.33 3.85
N GLN A 80 -9.84 5.29 3.04
CA GLN A 80 -9.42 5.40 1.66
C GLN A 80 -7.98 5.91 1.60
N VAL A 81 -7.15 5.29 0.76
CA VAL A 81 -5.75 5.64 0.60
C VAL A 81 -5.35 5.64 -0.86
N ASN A 82 -4.31 6.42 -1.19
CA ASN A 82 -3.50 6.23 -2.38
C ASN A 82 -2.09 5.81 -1.95
N LEU A 83 -1.64 4.67 -2.45
CA LEU A 83 -0.26 4.20 -2.33
C LEU A 83 0.42 4.37 -3.68
N GLU A 84 1.57 5.01 -3.70
CA GLU A 84 2.44 5.05 -4.87
C GLU A 84 3.70 4.25 -4.55
N PHE A 85 4.08 3.35 -5.44
CA PHE A 85 5.28 2.54 -5.32
C PHE A 85 6.48 3.27 -5.92
N ASN A 86 7.64 3.06 -5.29
CA ASN A 86 8.91 3.59 -5.74
C ASN A 86 9.27 2.99 -7.11
N PRO A 87 9.28 3.77 -8.21
CA PRO A 87 9.53 3.26 -9.55
C PRO A 87 11.00 2.86 -9.77
N ALA A 88 11.91 3.29 -8.89
CA ALA A 88 13.31 2.90 -8.94
C ALA A 88 13.56 1.52 -8.32
N SER A 89 12.61 1.00 -7.53
CA SER A 89 12.71 -0.31 -6.92
C SER A 89 12.10 -1.38 -7.83
N LYS A 90 12.80 -2.51 -7.96
CA LYS A 90 12.22 -3.70 -8.61
C LYS A 90 11.18 -4.38 -7.73
N GLN A 91 11.38 -4.33 -6.41
CA GLN A 91 10.42 -4.83 -5.45
C GLN A 91 9.40 -3.75 -5.13
N CYS A 92 8.13 -4.11 -4.93
CA CYS A 92 7.10 -3.18 -4.53
C CYS A 92 7.47 -2.61 -3.15
N GLU A 93 7.95 -1.37 -3.18
CA GLU A 93 8.27 -0.56 -2.03
C GLU A 93 7.42 0.70 -2.11
N ILE A 94 6.78 1.08 -1.02
CA ILE A 94 5.93 2.27 -0.99
C ILE A 94 6.81 3.51 -1.09
N GLY A 95 6.63 4.32 -2.12
CA GLY A 95 7.26 5.63 -2.27
C GLY A 95 6.47 6.74 -1.56
N SER A 96 5.13 6.69 -1.60
CA SER A 96 4.27 7.68 -0.95
C SER A 96 2.94 7.06 -0.46
N ILE A 97 2.38 7.67 0.58
CA ILE A 97 1.08 7.30 1.17
C ILE A 97 0.26 8.57 1.37
N GLU A 98 -0.91 8.59 0.77
CA GLU A 98 -1.91 9.62 0.98
C GLU A 98 -3.12 9.01 1.66
N LEU A 99 -3.48 9.55 2.83
CA LEU A 99 -4.70 9.19 3.55
C LEU A 99 -5.84 10.11 3.09
N ILE A 100 -6.87 9.55 2.48
CA ILE A 100 -8.02 10.29 1.99
C ILE A 100 -9.11 10.24 3.06
N PRO A 101 -9.58 11.40 3.57
CA PRO A 101 -10.62 11.43 4.60
C PRO A 101 -11.93 10.86 4.05
N SER A 102 -12.53 9.94 4.79
CA SER A 102 -13.87 9.44 4.51
C SER A 102 -14.88 10.59 4.63
N LYS A 103 -15.70 10.79 3.60
CA LYS A 103 -16.78 11.79 3.61
C LYS A 103 -17.94 11.38 4.52
#